data_AF-A0A314ZAF0-F1
#
_entry.id   AF-A0A314ZAF0-F1
#
_cell.length_a   1.000
_cell.length_b   1.000
_cell.length_c   1.000
_cell.angle_alpha   90.00
_cell.angle_beta   90.00
_cell.angle_gamma   90.00
#
_symmetry.space_group_name_H-M   'P 1'
#
loop_
_entity.id
_entity.type
_entity.pdbx_description
1 polymer ?
#
loop_
_entity_poly.entity_id
_entity_poly.type
_entity_poly.pdbx_seq_one_letter_code
_entity_poly.pdbx_strand_id
1 'polypeptide(L)' 'MEIVREIWNDMKESGVGPDLDSYTMLIHGLCGKQKWREACQLFVEMIEKGLLPQKITFEHFTKG' A
#
# COMPACT_ATOMS: atom_id res chain seq x y z
N MET A 1 -3.45 13.62 -2.96
CA MET A 1 -3.09 12.62 -1.91
C MET A 1 -4.04 12.69 -0.73
N GLU A 2 -4.68 13.83 -0.47
CA GLU A 2 -5.67 14.00 0.60
C GLU A 2 -6.88 13.07 0.42
N ILE A 3 -7.55 13.11 -0.73
CA ILE A 3 -8.66 12.19 -1.07
C ILE A 3 -8.24 10.71 -0.96
N VAL A 4 -7.02 10.38 -1.39
CA VAL A 4 -6.50 9.00 -1.29
C VAL A 4 -6.34 8.58 0.17
N ARG A 5 -5.97 9.50 1.08
CA ARG A 5 -5.87 9.23 2.52
C ARG A 5 -7.22 9.11 3.19
N GLU A 6 -8.19 9.95 2.80
CA GLU A 6 -9.57 9.84 3.29
C GLU A 6 -10.17 8.48 2.94
N ILE A 7 -10.16 8.13 1.64
CA ILE A 7 -10.67 6.82 1.18
C ILE A 7 -9.92 5.67 1.86
N TRP A 8 -8.60 5.81 2.06
CA TRP A 8 -7.81 4.78 2.75
C TRP A 8 -8.22 4.62 4.22
N ASN A 9 -8.49 5.72 4.92
CA ASN A 9 -8.97 5.67 6.30
C ASN A 9 -10.38 5.07 6.36
N ASP A 10 -11.28 5.47 5.46
CA ASP A 10 -12.63 4.89 5.36
C ASP A 10 -12.57 3.37 5.12
N MET A 11 -11.65 2.90 4.26
CA MET A 11 -11.42 1.47 4.05
C MET A 11 -10.94 0.78 5.32
N LYS A 12 -10.05 1.39 6.11
CA LYS A 12 -9.58 0.81 7.39
C LYS A 12 -10.68 0.75 8.45
N GLU A 13 -11.57 1.73 8.45
CA GLU A 13 -12.72 1.77 9.36
C GLU A 13 -13.84 0.82 8.91
N SER A 14 -13.84 0.43 7.64
CA SER A 14 -14.72 -0.62 7.15
C SER A 14 -14.38 -1.98 7.78
N GLY A 15 -15.39 -2.81 8.04
CA GLY A 15 -15.19 -4.15 8.62
C GLY A 15 -14.44 -5.14 7.70
N VAL A 16 -14.16 -4.77 6.45
CA VAL A 16 -13.45 -5.60 5.47
C VAL A 16 -11.97 -5.20 5.38
N GLY A 17 -11.65 -3.92 5.55
CA GLY A 17 -10.29 -3.41 5.44
C GLY A 17 -9.76 -3.31 4.01
N PRO A 18 -8.56 -2.73 3.81
CA PRO A 18 -7.89 -2.74 2.52
C PRO A 18 -7.39 -4.14 2.16
N ASP A 19 -7.54 -4.52 0.90
CA ASP A 19 -7.07 -5.79 0.34
C ASP A 19 -5.71 -5.67 -0.37
N LEU A 20 -5.22 -6.79 -0.89
CA LEU A 20 -3.96 -6.92 -1.60
C LEU A 20 -3.78 -5.87 -2.73
N ASP A 21 -4.82 -5.68 -3.53
CA ASP A 21 -4.79 -4.76 -4.67
C ASP A 21 -4.77 -3.30 -4.19
N SER A 22 -5.52 -3.00 -3.13
CA SER A 22 -5.53 -1.69 -2.48
C SER A 22 -4.14 -1.28 -1.97
N TYR A 23 -3.44 -2.18 -1.26
CA TYR A 23 -2.05 -1.95 -0.83
C TYR A 23 -1.10 -1.78 -2.01
N THR A 24 -1.18 -2.68 -3.01
CA THR A 24 -0.29 -2.65 -4.18
C THR A 24 -0.42 -1.34 -4.95
N MET A 25 -1.65 -0.86 -5.15
CA MET A 25 -1.93 0.40 -5.83
C MET A 25 -1.36 1.61 -5.06
N LEU A 26 -1.56 1.67 -3.73
CA LEU A 26 -1.05 2.78 -2.92
C LEU A 26 0.48 2.80 -2.87
N ILE A 27 1.10 1.63 -2.66
CA ILE A 27 2.56 1.46 -2.64
C ILE A 27 3.14 1.95 -3.97
N HIS A 28 2.60 1.49 -5.10
CA HIS A 28 3.04 1.91 -6.43
C HIS A 28 2.92 3.44 -6.62
N GLY A 29 1.78 4.02 -6.26
CA GLY A 29 1.55 5.46 -6.34
C GLY A 29 2.47 6.29 -5.44
N LEU A 30 2.92 5.74 -4.31
CA LEU A 30 3.87 6.38 -3.40
C LEU A 30 5.31 6.28 -3.90
N CYS A 31 5.72 5.11 -4.43
CA CYS A 31 7.02 4.93 -5.08
C CYS A 31 7.19 5.92 -6.25
N GLY A 32 6.17 6.04 -7.11
CA GLY A 32 6.18 7.01 -8.22
C GLY A 32 6.27 8.48 -7.78
N LYS A 33 5.98 8.79 -6.51
CA LYS A 33 6.11 10.13 -5.91
C LYS A 33 7.30 10.25 -4.95
N GLN A 34 8.24 9.29 -4.98
CA GLN A 34 9.43 9.23 -4.12
C GLN A 34 9.11 9.25 -2.61
N LYS A 35 7.88 8.83 -2.23
CA LYS A 35 7.42 8.74 -0.84
C LYS A 35 7.74 7.36 -0.27
N TRP A 36 9.00 6.96 -0.36
CA TRP A 36 9.48 5.61 -0.04
C TRP A 36 9.15 5.18 1.39
N ARG A 37 9.26 6.10 2.36
CA ARG A 37 8.95 5.80 3.76
C ARG A 37 7.48 5.41 3.96
N GLU A 38 6.55 6.14 3.32
CA GLU A 38 5.11 5.84 3.36
C GLU A 38 4.85 4.49 2.65
N ALA A 39 5.52 4.22 1.53
CA ALA A 39 5.41 2.94 0.82
C ALA A 39 5.91 1.75 1.67
N CYS A 40 7.06 1.88 2.34
CA CYS A 40 7.60 0.85 3.24
C CYS A 40 6.63 0.52 4.38
N GLN A 41 6.04 1.55 4.98
CA GLN A 41 5.08 1.35 6.07
C GLN A 41 3.86 0.55 5.63
N LEU A 42 3.32 0.84 4.44
CA LEU A 42 2.20 0.09 3.88
C LEU A 42 2.58 -1.33 3.49
N PHE A 43 3.80 -1.54 2.99
CA PHE A 43 4.30 -2.87 2.67
C PHE A 43 4.45 -3.75 3.92
N VAL A 44 4.92 -3.17 5.04
CA VAL A 44 4.98 -3.87 6.32
C VAL A 44 3.58 -4.16 6.86
N GLU A 45 2.68 -3.17 6.86
CA GLU A 45 1.28 -3.34 7.30
C GLU A 45 0.58 -4.46 6.52
N MET A 46 0.83 -4.53 5.21
CA MET A 46 0.30 -5.56 4.33
C MET A 46 0.74 -6.98 4.75
N ILE A 47 2.03 -7.15 5.05
CA ILE A 47 2.59 -8.43 5.52
C ILE A 47 2.03 -8.80 6.91
N GLU A 48 1.93 -7.83 7.82
CA GLU A 48 1.37 -8.03 9.16
C GLU A 48 -0.10 -8.49 9.12
N LYS A 49 -0.85 -8.07 8.10
CA LYS A 49 -2.23 -8.53 7.84
C LYS A 49 -2.30 -9.88 7.12
N GLY A 50 -1.17 -10.52 6.83
CA GLY A 50 -1.11 -11.80 6.11
C GLY A 50 -1.36 -11.68 4.60
N LEU A 51 -1.34 -10.47 4.05
CA LEU A 51 -1.44 -10.25 2.62
C LEU A 51 -0.05 -10.41 1.99
N LEU A 52 0.13 -11.47 1.18
CA LEU A 52 1.41 -11.75 0.55
C LEU A 52 1.66 -10.81 -0.64
N PRO A 53 2.79 -10.06 -0.65
CA PRO A 53 3.14 -9.20 -1.77
C PRO A 53 3.32 -10.02 -3.04
N GLN A 54 2.64 -9.62 -4.12
CA GLN A 54 2.84 -10.27 -5.41
C GLN A 54 4.20 -9.87 -6.01
N LYS A 55 4.67 -10.63 -7.01
CA LYS A 55 5.90 -10.34 -7.75
C LYS A 55 5.98 -8.88 -8.21
N ILE A 56 4.84 -8.31 -8.64
CA ILE A 56 4.74 -6.91 -9.04
C ILE A 56 5.00 -5.93 -7.87
N THR A 57 4.58 -6.25 -6.65
CA THR A 57 4.84 -5.43 -5.46
C THR A 57 6.34 -5.41 -5.12
N PHE A 58 7.02 -6.55 -5.26
CA PHE A 58 8.47 -6.65 -5.07
C PHE A 58 9.27 -5.90 -6.15
N GLU A 59 8.90 -6.03 -7.42
CA GLU A 59 9.61 -5.35 -8.51
C GLU A 59 9.66 -3.83 -8.30
N HIS A 60 8.56 -3.22 -7.84
CA HIS A 60 8.51 -1.77 -7.58
C HIS A 60 9.34 -1.34 -6.37
N PHE A 61 9.49 -2.19 -5.36
CA PHE A 61 10.40 -1.92 -4.23
C PHE A 61 11.87 -2.01 -4.65
N THR A 62 12.21 -2.97 -5.51
CA THR A 62 13.60 -3.18 -5.96
C THR A 62 14.08 -2.23 -7.04
N LYS A 63 13.15 -1.62 -7.80
CA LYS A 63 13.45 -0.64 -8.87
C LYS A 63 13.49 0.81 -8.38
N GLY A 64 13.34 1.04 -7.07
CA GLY A 64 13.42 2.34 -6.42
C GLY A 64 14.84 2.80 -6.14
#